data_AF-A0AAV9H4J9-F1
#
_entry.id   AF-A0AAV9H4J9-F1
#
_cell.length_a   1.000
_cell.length_b   1.000
_cell.length_c   1.000
_cell.angle_alpha   90.00
_cell.angle_beta   90.00
_cell.angle_gamma   90.00
#
_symmetry.space_group_name_H-M   'P 1'
#
loop_
_entity.id
_entity.type
_entity.pdbx_description
1 polymer ?
#
loop_
_entity_poly.entity_id
_entity_poly.type
_entity_poly.pdbx_seq_one_letter_code
_entity_poly.pdbx_strand_id
1 'polypeptide(L)'
;MNSEPLRLIDLEYRPLPRDQDFIRLIKLAPRSTSSRTPGVKEIVQCDLVTTPRSSCPPYTAISYSWGNNDANSLLAIGGQLYRVGDTIEQVLRQLQPPDDEETAFFWLDQLCINQQDDAEKSDQVQKMRHIYSDAERVVAWLGPAADGSDMLLKHLQGIAEALNTDDHAAIYAAHSNASKPQEIARSFRAFCKRQYWTRLWVIQEYAVGKDLSQRLLLLTRWASSDC
;
A
#
# COMPACT_ATOMS: atom_id res chain seq x y z
N MET A 1 33.91 -3.95 4.60
CA MET A 1 33.22 -5.20 4.21
C MET A 1 32.05 -4.81 3.35
N ASN A 2 32.17 -5.02 2.05
CA ASN A 2 31.14 -4.69 1.07
C ASN A 2 30.05 -5.77 1.17
N SER A 3 28.95 -5.45 1.84
CA SER A 3 27.76 -6.30 1.83
C SER A 3 27.05 -6.10 0.50
N GLU A 4 27.02 -7.13 -0.35
CA GLU A 4 26.13 -7.12 -1.51
C GLU A 4 24.69 -6.89 -1.05
N PRO A 5 23.91 -6.04 -1.73
CA PRO A 5 22.51 -5.85 -1.38
C PRO A 5 21.74 -7.16 -1.61
N LEU A 6 21.01 -7.60 -0.59
CA LEU A 6 20.14 -8.79 -0.64
C LEU A 6 19.25 -8.72 -1.89
N ARG A 7 19.25 -9.79 -2.69
CA ARG A 7 18.48 -9.88 -3.93
C ARG A 7 16.99 -9.94 -3.60
N LEU A 8 16.26 -8.94 -4.10
CA LEU A 8 14.81 -8.92 -4.09
C LEU A 8 14.26 -10.07 -4.93
N ILE A 9 13.18 -10.65 -4.41
CA ILE A 9 12.19 -11.52 -5.05
C ILE A 9 12.67 -12.11 -6.38
N ASP A 10 13.10 -13.37 -6.35
CA ASP A 10 13.46 -14.13 -7.56
C ASP A 10 12.18 -14.62 -8.27
N LEU A 11 11.31 -13.66 -8.59
CA LEU A 11 10.09 -13.87 -9.35
C LEU A 11 10.47 -14.14 -10.80
N GLU A 12 9.93 -15.21 -11.37
CA GLU A 12 10.07 -15.45 -12.81
C GLU A 12 9.13 -14.53 -13.58
N TYR A 13 9.69 -13.44 -14.13
CA TYR A 13 8.94 -12.49 -14.94
C TYR A 13 8.84 -12.95 -16.40
N ARG A 14 7.62 -12.93 -16.94
CA ARG A 14 7.43 -12.88 -18.39
C ARG A 14 7.77 -11.47 -18.89
N PRO A 15 8.66 -11.29 -19.88
CA PRO A 15 9.02 -9.97 -20.39
C PRO A 15 7.78 -9.18 -20.84
N LEU A 16 7.77 -7.87 -20.55
CA LEU A 16 6.73 -6.99 -21.09
C LEU A 16 6.89 -6.86 -22.62
N PRO A 17 5.79 -6.91 -23.40
CA PRO A 17 5.84 -6.59 -24.82
C PRO A 17 6.36 -5.17 -25.04
N ARG A 18 7.25 -4.99 -26.02
CA ARG A 18 7.96 -3.72 -26.27
C ARG A 18 7.23 -2.75 -27.19
N ASP A 19 6.22 -3.26 -27.90
CA ASP A 19 5.47 -2.57 -28.95
C ASP A 19 4.30 -1.74 -28.41
N GLN A 20 3.89 -1.98 -27.15
CA GLN A 20 2.81 -1.25 -26.49
C GLN A 20 3.17 -0.96 -25.04
N ASP A 21 2.43 -0.05 -24.42
CA ASP A 21 2.65 0.34 -23.03
C ASP A 21 1.97 -0.65 -22.08
N PHE A 22 2.72 -1.62 -21.58
CA PHE A 22 2.23 -2.66 -20.66
C PHE A 22 2.62 -2.38 -19.20
N ILE A 23 1.77 -2.89 -18.31
CA ILE A 23 1.87 -2.84 -16.86
C ILE A 23 1.56 -4.24 -16.30
N ARG A 24 2.18 -4.60 -15.17
CA ARG A 24 1.74 -5.75 -14.37
C ARG A 24 0.93 -5.30 -13.17
N LEU A 25 -0.10 -6.06 -12.85
CA LEU A 25 -0.94 -5.87 -11.67
C LEU A 25 -0.96 -7.15 -10.84
N ILE A 26 -1.04 -6.99 -9.53
CA ILE A 26 -1.31 -8.07 -8.60
C ILE A 26 -2.82 -8.24 -8.54
N LYS A 27 -3.29 -9.39 -8.98
CA LYS A 27 -4.68 -9.83 -8.83
C LYS A 27 -4.80 -10.57 -7.51
N LEU A 28 -5.56 -10.01 -6.56
CA LEU A 28 -5.66 -10.51 -5.19
C LEU A 28 -7.10 -10.98 -4.92
N ALA A 29 -7.24 -12.29 -4.70
CA ALA A 29 -8.53 -12.88 -4.40
C ALA A 29 -9.01 -12.52 -2.98
N PRO A 30 -10.32 -12.57 -2.74
CA PRO A 30 -10.90 -12.46 -1.40
C PRO A 30 -10.23 -13.42 -0.43
N ARG A 31 -10.22 -13.03 0.84
CA ARG A 31 -9.85 -13.95 1.90
C ARG A 31 -10.83 -15.14 1.88
N SER A 32 -10.36 -16.32 2.25
CA SER A 32 -11.23 -17.50 2.42
C SER A 32 -11.29 -17.83 3.91
N THR A 33 -12.45 -17.69 4.50
CA THR A 33 -12.72 -18.06 5.90
C THR A 33 -12.98 -19.54 6.07
N SER A 34 -13.27 -20.25 4.99
CA SER A 34 -13.72 -21.65 4.99
C SER A 34 -12.63 -22.68 5.31
N SER A 35 -11.34 -22.33 5.22
CA SER A 35 -10.21 -23.25 5.39
C SER A 35 -9.27 -22.92 6.56
N ARG A 36 -9.71 -22.10 7.51
CA ARG A 36 -8.81 -21.52 8.50
C ARG A 36 -8.46 -22.52 9.62
N THR A 37 -7.26 -23.07 9.55
CA THR A 37 -6.71 -23.94 10.62
C THR A 37 -6.20 -23.08 11.79
N PRO A 38 -6.72 -23.24 13.03
CA PRO A 38 -6.24 -22.49 14.18
C PRO A 38 -4.74 -22.66 14.40
N GLY A 39 -4.02 -21.54 14.60
CA GLY A 39 -2.58 -21.54 14.87
C GLY A 39 -1.67 -21.57 13.63
N VAL A 40 -2.22 -21.66 12.42
CA VAL A 40 -1.43 -21.63 11.17
C VAL A 40 -1.60 -20.27 10.49
N LYS A 41 -0.49 -19.57 10.21
CA LYS A 41 -0.50 -18.34 9.40
C LYS A 41 -0.76 -18.75 7.94
N GLU A 42 -1.94 -18.44 7.43
CA GLU A 42 -2.31 -18.69 6.02
C GLU A 42 -1.41 -17.88 5.08
N ILE A 43 -0.90 -18.49 4.02
CA ILE A 43 -0.10 -17.81 3.00
C ILE A 43 -1.04 -17.00 2.09
N VAL A 44 -0.74 -15.73 1.87
CA VAL A 44 -1.51 -14.90 0.91
C VAL A 44 -1.24 -15.40 -0.50
N GLN A 45 -2.31 -15.58 -1.27
CA GLN A 45 -2.26 -16.03 -2.66
C GLN A 45 -2.66 -14.89 -3.60
N CYS A 46 -1.91 -14.72 -4.69
CA CYS A 46 -2.22 -13.77 -5.74
C CYS A 46 -1.72 -14.23 -7.10
N ASP A 47 -2.10 -13.52 -8.15
CA ASP A 47 -1.56 -13.70 -9.50
C ASP A 47 -0.92 -12.41 -9.99
N LEU A 48 0.13 -12.53 -10.81
CA LEU A 48 0.72 -11.40 -11.52
C LEU A 48 0.18 -11.36 -12.95
N VAL A 49 -0.63 -10.35 -13.25
CA VAL A 49 -1.34 -10.22 -14.53
C VAL A 49 -0.69 -9.10 -15.35
N THR A 50 -0.36 -9.39 -16.61
CA THR A 50 0.16 -8.39 -17.56
C THR A 50 -0.96 -7.86 -18.43
N THR A 51 -1.09 -6.54 -18.55
CA THR A 51 -2.17 -5.89 -19.32
C THR A 51 -1.66 -4.62 -20.02
N PRO A 52 -2.18 -4.27 -21.21
CA PRO A 52 -1.92 -2.95 -21.80
C PRO A 52 -2.51 -1.86 -20.90
N ARG A 53 -1.78 -0.76 -20.69
CA ARG A 53 -2.26 0.36 -19.87
C ARG A 53 -3.54 0.98 -20.41
N SER A 54 -3.72 0.98 -21.74
CA SER A 54 -4.93 1.50 -22.41
C SER A 54 -6.20 0.71 -22.12
N SER A 55 -6.09 -0.54 -21.66
CA SER A 55 -7.21 -1.43 -21.36
C SER A 55 -7.03 -2.09 -19.99
N CYS A 56 -6.37 -1.39 -19.08
CA CYS A 56 -6.09 -1.86 -17.73
C CYS A 56 -7.41 -1.94 -16.94
N PRO A 57 -7.68 -3.03 -16.19
CA PRO A 57 -8.79 -3.04 -15.24
C PRO A 57 -8.56 -1.96 -14.17
N PRO A 58 -9.62 -1.42 -13.52
CA PRO A 58 -9.45 -0.51 -12.39
C PRO A 58 -8.54 -1.13 -11.33
N TYR A 59 -7.56 -0.36 -10.87
CA TYR A 59 -6.57 -0.82 -9.90
C TYR A 59 -6.26 0.26 -8.86
N THR A 60 -5.78 -0.20 -7.70
CA THR A 60 -5.25 0.67 -6.65
C THR A 60 -3.73 0.66 -6.69
N ALA A 61 -3.10 1.82 -6.80
CA ALA A 61 -1.65 1.95 -6.68
C ALA A 61 -1.26 2.09 -5.21
N ILE A 62 -0.26 1.32 -4.77
CA ILE A 62 0.20 1.35 -3.38
C ILE A 62 1.53 2.08 -3.29
N SER A 63 1.53 3.13 -2.48
CA SER A 63 2.70 3.88 -2.07
C SER A 63 3.16 3.35 -0.70
N TYR A 64 4.41 2.92 -0.59
CA TYR A 64 4.93 2.32 0.64
C TYR A 64 6.45 2.43 0.70
N SER A 65 7.02 2.30 1.91
CA SER A 65 8.48 2.16 2.03
C SER A 65 8.90 0.74 1.76
N TRP A 66 9.91 0.57 0.93
CA TRP A 66 10.65 -0.68 0.91
C TRP A 66 11.26 -0.83 2.31
N GLY A 67 10.77 -1.79 3.09
CA GLY A 67 11.27 -2.08 4.41
C GLY A 67 12.71 -2.60 4.38
N ASN A 68 13.22 -3.07 5.51
CA ASN A 68 14.47 -3.83 5.49
C ASN A 68 14.31 -5.05 4.57
N ASN A 69 15.31 -5.31 3.72
CA ASN A 69 15.30 -6.37 2.70
C ASN A 69 15.33 -7.80 3.26
N ASP A 70 14.94 -8.00 4.53
CA ASP A 70 14.86 -9.33 5.11
C ASP A 70 13.63 -10.05 4.51
N ALA A 71 13.87 -10.90 3.51
CA ALA A 71 12.85 -11.67 2.81
C ALA A 71 12.35 -12.85 3.68
N ASN A 72 11.75 -12.53 4.82
CA ASN A 72 11.33 -13.47 5.84
C ASN A 72 9.92 -14.03 5.61
N SER A 73 9.14 -13.37 4.76
CA SER A 73 7.74 -13.72 4.50
C SER A 73 7.56 -14.50 3.19
N LEU A 74 6.48 -15.27 3.10
CA LEU A 74 6.12 -16.06 1.93
C LEU A 74 4.82 -15.55 1.30
N LEU A 75 4.80 -15.54 -0.04
CA LEU A 75 3.60 -15.36 -0.86
C LEU A 75 3.48 -16.49 -1.87
N ALA A 76 2.24 -16.86 -2.19
CA ALA A 76 1.97 -17.73 -3.33
C ALA A 76 1.57 -16.87 -4.54
N ILE A 77 2.37 -16.88 -5.61
CA ILE A 77 2.12 -16.13 -6.83
C ILE A 77 1.95 -17.12 -7.98
N GLY A 78 0.79 -17.15 -8.64
CA GLY A 78 0.52 -18.12 -9.70
C GLY A 78 0.63 -19.59 -9.25
N GLY A 79 0.38 -19.86 -7.96
CA GLY A 79 0.50 -21.19 -7.35
C GLY A 79 1.92 -21.57 -6.89
N GLN A 80 2.94 -20.73 -7.09
CA GLN A 80 4.31 -20.96 -6.64
C GLN A 80 4.68 -20.09 -5.42
N LEU A 81 5.53 -20.61 -4.53
CA LEU A 81 5.93 -19.89 -3.31
C LEU A 81 7.17 -19.04 -3.54
N TYR A 82 7.09 -17.76 -3.16
CA TYR A 82 8.19 -16.80 -3.24
C TYR A 82 8.48 -16.18 -1.88
N ARG A 83 9.76 -15.95 -1.60
CA ARG A 83 10.19 -15.13 -0.46
C ARG A 83 10.08 -13.66 -0.82
N VAL A 84 9.41 -12.89 0.04
CA VAL A 84 9.22 -11.46 -0.12
C VAL A 84 9.53 -10.73 1.19
N GLY A 85 9.78 -9.43 1.08
CA GLY A 85 9.92 -8.57 2.26
C GLY A 85 8.62 -8.52 3.07
N ASP A 86 8.76 -8.39 4.39
CA ASP A 86 7.61 -8.40 5.31
C ASP A 86 6.59 -7.29 5.01
N THR A 87 7.05 -6.13 4.53
CA THR A 87 6.16 -5.03 4.13
C THR A 87 5.20 -5.45 3.01
N ILE A 88 5.69 -6.17 2.00
CA ILE A 88 4.86 -6.63 0.88
C ILE A 88 3.80 -7.61 1.35
N GLU A 89 4.20 -8.58 2.18
CA GLU A 89 3.27 -9.57 2.71
C GLU A 89 2.21 -8.93 3.60
N GLN A 90 2.60 -8.00 4.47
CA GLN A 90 1.68 -7.27 5.34
C GLN A 90 0.70 -6.41 4.54
N VAL A 91 1.20 -5.67 3.54
CA VAL A 91 0.38 -4.84 2.65
C VAL A 91 -0.65 -5.69 1.93
N LEU A 92 -0.23 -6.74 1.24
CA LEU A 92 -1.16 -7.59 0.49
C LEU A 92 -2.15 -8.29 1.42
N ARG A 93 -1.73 -8.77 2.59
CA ARG A 93 -2.63 -9.35 3.58
C ARG A 93 -3.70 -8.36 4.05
N GLN A 94 -3.31 -7.11 4.29
CA GLN A 94 -4.23 -6.07 4.74
C GLN A 94 -5.16 -5.59 3.63
N LEU A 95 -4.73 -5.71 2.37
CA LEU A 95 -5.49 -5.36 1.17
C LEU A 95 -6.37 -6.50 0.64
N GLN A 96 -6.30 -7.71 1.21
CA GLN A 96 -7.17 -8.81 0.78
C GLN A 96 -8.63 -8.40 0.91
N PRO A 97 -9.42 -8.50 -0.17
CA PRO A 97 -10.84 -8.23 -0.11
C PRO A 97 -11.52 -9.15 0.94
N PRO A 98 -12.55 -8.66 1.63
CA PRO A 98 -13.47 -9.50 2.38
C PRO A 98 -14.03 -10.65 1.54
N ASP A 99 -14.36 -11.78 2.18
CA ASP A 99 -14.85 -13.00 1.53
C ASP A 99 -16.11 -12.80 0.64
N ASP A 100 -16.88 -11.75 0.90
CA ASP A 100 -18.09 -11.37 0.17
C ASP A 100 -17.86 -10.36 -0.96
N GLU A 101 -16.62 -9.90 -1.16
CA GLU A 101 -16.24 -8.98 -2.23
C GLU A 101 -15.60 -9.71 -3.44
N GLU A 102 -15.45 -8.98 -4.55
CA GLU A 102 -14.78 -9.50 -5.74
C GLU A 102 -13.25 -9.41 -5.62
N THR A 103 -12.56 -10.08 -6.56
CA THR A 103 -11.10 -9.96 -6.70
C THR A 103 -10.70 -8.52 -7.05
N ALA A 104 -9.66 -8.00 -6.39
CA ALA A 104 -9.16 -6.66 -6.61
C ALA A 104 -7.78 -6.65 -7.28
N PHE A 105 -7.44 -5.53 -7.93
CA PHE A 105 -6.17 -5.32 -8.61
C PHE A 105 -5.34 -4.24 -7.94
N PHE A 106 -4.06 -4.54 -7.74
CA PHE A 106 -3.12 -3.66 -7.07
C PHE A 106 -1.84 -3.47 -7.88
N TRP A 107 -1.25 -2.29 -7.80
CA TRP A 107 0.08 -2.02 -8.31
C TRP A 107 1.04 -1.70 -7.17
N LEU A 108 2.14 -2.46 -7.09
CA LEU A 108 3.22 -2.33 -6.11
C LEU A 108 4.54 -2.42 -6.88
N ASP A 109 5.35 -1.36 -6.89
CA ASP A 109 6.56 -1.26 -7.73
C ASP A 109 7.52 -2.45 -7.58
N GLN A 110 7.74 -2.93 -6.34
CA GLN A 110 8.66 -4.03 -6.03
C GLN A 110 8.24 -5.38 -6.63
N LEU A 111 6.96 -5.59 -6.91
CA LEU A 111 6.41 -6.83 -7.46
C LEU A 111 6.01 -6.69 -8.93
N CYS A 112 5.46 -5.54 -9.32
CA CYS A 112 4.95 -5.31 -10.67
C CYS A 112 6.04 -5.00 -11.70
N ILE A 113 7.19 -4.50 -11.25
CA ILE A 113 8.36 -4.22 -12.08
C ILE A 113 9.40 -5.32 -11.87
N ASN A 114 9.97 -5.84 -12.94
CA ASN A 114 11.11 -6.74 -12.86
C ASN A 114 12.33 -5.98 -12.36
N GLN A 115 12.64 -6.14 -11.07
CA GLN A 115 13.74 -5.42 -10.41
C GLN A 115 15.13 -5.89 -10.86
N GLN A 116 15.22 -7.03 -11.57
CA GLN A 116 16.46 -7.60 -12.08
C GLN A 116 16.74 -7.21 -13.55
N ASP A 117 15.78 -6.58 -14.23
CA ASP A 117 15.96 -6.06 -15.60
C ASP A 117 16.06 -4.53 -15.55
N ASP A 118 17.28 -4.00 -15.62
CA ASP A 118 17.54 -2.56 -15.55
C ASP A 118 16.85 -1.77 -16.67
N ALA A 119 16.64 -2.38 -17.85
CA ALA A 119 15.98 -1.73 -18.96
C ALA A 119 14.48 -1.62 -18.70
N GLU A 120 13.84 -2.71 -18.27
CA GLU A 120 12.43 -2.71 -17.87
C GLU A 120 12.20 -1.76 -16.69
N LYS A 121 13.07 -1.83 -15.66
CA LYS A 121 12.98 -0.98 -14.48
C LYS A 121 13.07 0.50 -14.84
N SER A 122 14.03 0.88 -15.68
CA SER A 122 14.18 2.27 -16.10
C SER A 122 12.96 2.77 -16.89
N ASP A 123 12.43 1.95 -17.80
CA ASP A 123 11.22 2.25 -18.55
C ASP A 123 10.00 2.44 -17.64
N GLN A 124 9.76 1.50 -16.71
CA GLN A 124 8.63 1.55 -15.79
C GLN A 124 8.75 2.72 -14.80
N VAL A 125 9.95 3.05 -14.33
CA VAL A 125 10.18 4.23 -13.46
C VAL A 125 9.81 5.53 -14.16
N GLN A 126 10.15 5.68 -15.46
CA GLN A 126 9.74 6.84 -16.24
C GLN A 126 8.21 6.93 -16.40
N LYS A 127 7.53 5.77 -16.39
CA LYS A 127 6.07 5.66 -16.51
C LYS A 127 5.31 5.77 -15.19
N MET A 128 5.99 5.72 -14.03
CA MET A 128 5.34 5.73 -12.72
C MET A 128 4.34 6.87 -12.56
N ARG A 129 4.67 8.07 -13.06
CA ARG A 129 3.75 9.22 -13.07
C ARG A 129 2.38 8.87 -13.66
N HIS A 130 2.37 8.19 -14.81
CA HIS A 130 1.15 7.78 -15.50
C HIS A 130 0.45 6.63 -14.78
N ILE A 131 1.21 5.66 -14.27
CA ILE A 131 0.67 4.53 -13.50
C ILE A 131 -0.07 5.03 -12.25
N TYR A 132 0.48 6.00 -11.52
CA TYR A 132 -0.23 6.59 -10.38
C TYR A 132 -1.43 7.44 -10.83
N SER A 133 -1.33 8.20 -11.93
CA SER A 133 -2.43 9.05 -12.40
C SER A 133 -3.62 8.29 -12.98
N ASP A 134 -3.40 7.05 -13.43
CA ASP A 134 -4.41 6.20 -14.06
C ASP A 134 -5.03 5.21 -13.07
N ALA A 135 -4.47 5.07 -11.86
CA ALA A 135 -5.07 4.29 -10.80
C ALA A 135 -6.41 4.89 -10.37
N GLU A 136 -7.37 4.04 -9.98
CA GLU A 136 -8.65 4.49 -9.43
C GLU A 136 -8.44 5.27 -8.13
N ARG A 137 -7.46 4.83 -7.34
CA ARG A 137 -7.04 5.47 -6.09
C ARG A 137 -5.58 5.12 -5.80
N VAL A 138 -4.97 5.95 -4.95
CA VAL A 138 -3.62 5.73 -4.43
C VAL A 138 -3.70 5.55 -2.92
N VAL A 139 -3.11 4.48 -2.41
CA VAL A 139 -3.12 4.16 -0.98
C VAL A 139 -1.70 4.21 -0.42
N ALA A 140 -1.50 5.00 0.64
CA ALA A 140 -0.24 5.08 1.35
C ALA A 140 -0.22 4.05 2.50
N TRP A 141 0.67 3.07 2.42
CA TRP A 141 0.98 2.16 3.50
C TRP A 141 2.02 2.76 4.45
N LEU A 142 1.57 3.09 5.66
CA LEU A 142 2.43 3.66 6.69
C LEU A 142 2.97 2.60 7.67
N GLY A 143 2.76 1.32 7.40
CA GLY A 143 3.04 0.23 8.33
C GLY A 143 1.87 -0.08 9.26
N PRO A 144 1.94 -1.22 9.98
CA PRO A 144 0.88 -1.68 10.87
C PRO A 144 0.46 -0.65 11.93
N ALA A 145 -0.74 -0.84 12.48
CA ALA A 145 -1.20 -0.12 13.66
C ALA A 145 -0.22 -0.36 14.83
N ALA A 146 0.47 0.70 15.23
CA ALA A 146 1.46 0.71 16.31
C ALA A 146 1.55 2.11 16.93
N ASP A 147 2.10 2.21 18.14
CA ASP A 147 2.42 3.47 18.82
C ASP A 147 1.25 4.47 18.93
N GLY A 148 0.02 3.95 19.02
CA GLY A 148 -1.20 4.76 19.09
C GLY A 148 -1.61 5.42 17.76
N SER A 149 -1.09 4.94 16.63
CA SER A 149 -1.46 5.44 15.29
C SER A 149 -2.98 5.41 15.01
N ASP A 150 -3.72 4.38 15.43
CA ASP A 150 -5.17 4.33 15.26
C ASP A 150 -5.88 5.52 15.95
N MET A 151 -5.46 5.84 17.17
CA MET A 151 -5.99 6.97 17.93
C MET A 151 -5.59 8.30 17.28
N LEU A 152 -4.34 8.41 16.83
CA LEU A 152 -3.86 9.59 16.11
C LEU A 152 -4.66 9.82 14.82
N LEU A 153 -4.88 8.78 14.01
CA LEU A 153 -5.57 8.90 12.73
C LEU A 153 -7.03 9.26 12.92
N LYS A 154 -7.72 8.65 13.90
CA LYS A 154 -9.07 9.07 14.28
C LYS A 154 -9.12 10.54 14.72
N HIS A 155 -8.13 11.00 15.48
CA HIS A 155 -8.04 12.40 15.88
C HIS A 155 -7.83 13.34 14.68
N LEU A 156 -6.90 12.99 13.77
CA LEU A 156 -6.65 13.77 12.56
C LEU A 156 -7.87 13.81 11.63
N GLN A 157 -8.62 12.71 11.55
CA GLN A 157 -9.87 12.66 10.78
C GLN A 157 -10.91 13.62 11.36
N GLY A 158 -11.13 13.62 12.68
CA GLY A 158 -12.05 14.57 13.32
C GLY A 158 -11.64 16.04 13.13
N ILE A 159 -10.34 16.33 13.12
CA ILE A 159 -9.83 17.68 12.77
C ILE A 159 -10.12 18.01 11.30
N ALA A 160 -9.87 17.08 10.38
CA ALA A 160 -10.11 17.29 8.95
C ALA A 160 -11.59 17.52 8.63
N GLU A 161 -12.48 16.77 9.29
CA GLU A 161 -13.93 16.97 9.18
C GLU A 161 -14.35 18.35 9.69
N ALA A 162 -13.81 18.81 10.82
CA ALA A 162 -14.06 20.15 11.34
C ALA A 162 -13.47 21.28 10.49
N LEU A 163 -12.35 21.04 9.80
CA LEU A 163 -11.78 22.01 8.85
C LEU A 163 -12.70 22.22 7.64
N ASN A 164 -13.47 21.20 7.23
CA ASN A 164 -14.41 21.32 6.12
C ASN A 164 -15.67 22.12 6.48
N THR A 165 -15.89 22.47 7.75
CA THR A 165 -17.07 23.24 8.18
C THR A 165 -16.80 24.75 8.31
N ASP A 166 -15.57 25.22 8.05
CA ASP A 166 -15.12 26.60 8.29
C ASP A 166 -15.44 27.13 9.72
N ASP A 167 -15.66 26.24 10.67
CA ASP A 167 -16.01 26.56 12.06
C ASP A 167 -14.78 26.39 12.96
N HIS A 168 -14.15 27.53 13.30
CA HIS A 168 -13.01 27.57 14.21
C HIS A 168 -13.32 26.98 15.60
N ALA A 169 -14.57 27.05 16.08
CA ALA A 169 -14.96 26.46 17.36
C ALA A 169 -15.04 24.93 17.27
N ALA A 170 -15.48 24.39 16.14
CA ALA A 170 -15.48 22.94 15.88
C ALA A 170 -14.06 22.38 15.81
N ILE A 171 -13.12 23.09 15.17
CA ILE A 171 -11.69 22.72 15.13
C ILE A 171 -11.09 22.73 16.53
N TYR A 172 -11.35 23.80 17.30
CA TYR A 172 -10.88 23.90 18.67
C TYR A 172 -11.44 22.77 19.54
N ALA A 173 -12.75 22.48 19.45
CA ALA A 173 -13.39 21.39 20.19
C ALA A 173 -12.85 20.00 19.81
N ALA A 174 -12.64 19.73 18.52
CA ALA A 174 -12.04 18.48 18.04
C ALA A 174 -10.62 18.27 18.61
N HIS A 175 -9.85 19.35 18.77
CA HIS A 175 -8.51 19.31 19.35
C HIS A 175 -8.50 19.29 20.89
N SER A 176 -9.31 20.13 21.53
CA SER A 176 -9.32 20.36 22.98
C SER A 176 -10.05 19.26 23.75
N ASN A 177 -11.04 18.59 23.13
CA ASN A 177 -11.75 17.47 23.72
C ASN A 177 -11.03 16.13 23.54
N ALA A 178 -9.83 16.14 22.96
CA ALA A 178 -8.96 14.99 23.00
C ALA A 178 -8.74 14.58 24.46
N SER A 179 -9.30 13.43 24.86
CA SER A 179 -9.26 12.97 26.24
C SER A 179 -7.82 12.72 26.74
N LYS A 180 -6.84 12.71 25.83
CA LYS A 180 -5.43 12.36 26.09
C LYS A 180 -4.42 13.10 25.19
N PRO A 181 -4.23 14.43 25.33
CA PRO A 181 -3.38 15.22 24.42
C PRO A 181 -1.91 14.78 24.39
N GLN A 182 -1.37 14.36 25.55
CA GLN A 182 0.00 13.86 25.65
C GLN A 182 0.21 12.55 24.88
N GLU A 183 -0.79 11.65 24.87
CA GLU A 183 -0.70 10.40 24.11
C GLU A 183 -0.76 10.69 22.60
N ILE A 184 -1.63 11.61 22.16
CA ILE A 184 -1.70 12.05 20.76
C ILE A 184 -0.37 12.66 20.30
N ALA A 185 0.23 13.54 21.10
CA ALA A 185 1.53 14.15 20.77
C ALA A 185 2.64 13.09 20.65
N ARG A 186 2.66 12.08 21.53
CA ARG A 186 3.60 10.95 21.44
C ARG A 186 3.36 10.12 20.19
N SER A 187 2.10 9.79 19.88
CA SER A 187 1.72 9.05 18.68
C SER A 187 2.07 9.82 17.41
N PHE A 188 1.85 11.13 17.36
CA PHE A 188 2.24 11.98 16.23
C PHE A 188 3.76 12.00 16.03
N ARG A 189 4.54 12.12 17.11
CA ARG A 189 6.00 12.05 17.04
C ARG A 189 6.49 10.70 16.53
N ALA A 190 5.87 9.60 16.96
CA ALA A 190 6.21 8.26 16.47
C ALA A 190 5.81 8.09 15.00
N PHE A 191 4.62 8.59 14.62
CA PHE A 191 4.11 8.58 13.26
C PHE A 191 5.05 9.30 12.28
N CYS A 192 5.52 10.50 12.62
CA CYS A 192 6.45 11.27 11.78
C CYS A 192 7.83 10.61 11.63
N LYS A 193 8.18 9.66 12.50
CA LYS A 193 9.44 8.91 12.43
C LYS A 193 9.35 7.63 11.59
N ARG A 194 8.16 7.28 11.09
CA ARG A 194 8.00 6.09 10.23
C ARG A 194 8.80 6.28 8.95
N GLN A 195 9.38 5.19 8.45
CA GLN A 195 10.25 5.16 7.26
C GLN A 195 9.58 5.79 6.02
N TYR A 196 8.25 5.75 5.95
CA TYR A 196 7.47 6.37 4.89
C TYR A 196 7.81 7.85 4.70
N TRP A 197 7.89 8.59 5.81
CA TRP A 197 8.10 10.05 5.79
C TRP A 197 9.54 10.46 5.49
N THR A 198 10.49 9.51 5.43
CA THR A 198 11.88 9.79 5.09
C THR A 198 12.20 9.51 3.61
N ARG A 199 11.18 9.20 2.79
CA ARG A 199 11.35 8.92 1.36
C ARG A 199 11.37 10.20 0.53
N LEU A 200 12.30 10.28 -0.41
CA LEU A 200 12.41 11.37 -1.39
C LEU A 200 11.24 11.38 -2.41
N TRP A 201 10.60 10.23 -2.63
CA TRP A 201 9.63 10.00 -3.72
C TRP A 201 8.16 10.31 -3.39
N VAL A 202 7.85 10.76 -2.16
CA VAL A 202 6.47 11.12 -1.73
C VAL A 202 5.85 12.18 -2.65
N ILE A 203 6.67 13.04 -3.28
CA ILE A 203 6.22 14.13 -4.15
C ILE A 203 5.54 13.61 -5.43
N GLN A 204 6.05 12.55 -6.06
CA GLN A 204 5.45 12.03 -7.29
C GLN A 204 4.11 11.32 -7.04
N GLU A 205 3.97 10.69 -5.88
CA GLU A 205 2.78 9.97 -5.44
C GLU A 205 1.67 10.96 -5.01
N TYR A 206 2.04 12.11 -4.44
CA TYR A 206 1.10 13.12 -3.92
C TYR A 206 0.66 14.18 -4.95
N ALA A 207 1.55 14.61 -5.84
CA ALA A 207 1.27 15.76 -6.73
C ALA A 207 0.47 15.40 -8.00
N VAL A 208 0.21 14.12 -8.26
CA VAL A 208 -0.24 13.64 -9.58
C VAL A 208 -1.58 12.87 -9.53
N GLY A 209 -2.08 12.53 -8.34
CA GLY A 209 -3.44 12.00 -8.20
C GLY A 209 -4.45 12.97 -8.80
N LYS A 210 -5.36 12.48 -9.66
CA LYS A 210 -6.31 13.33 -10.42
C LYS A 210 -7.28 14.11 -9.55
N ASP A 211 -7.30 13.86 -8.24
CA ASP A 211 -8.11 14.58 -7.27
C ASP A 211 -7.46 14.43 -5.88
N LEU A 212 -7.16 15.54 -5.19
CA LEU A 212 -6.72 15.50 -3.77
C LEU A 212 -7.81 14.92 -2.87
N SER A 213 -9.05 14.87 -3.35
CA SER A 213 -10.20 14.20 -2.73
C SER A 213 -10.16 12.67 -2.83
N GLN A 214 -9.30 12.09 -3.69
CA GLN A 214 -9.10 10.65 -3.77
C GLN A 214 -8.22 10.17 -2.61
N ARG A 215 -8.85 10.21 -1.44
CA ARG A 215 -8.59 9.52 -0.17
C ARG A 215 -7.22 8.86 -0.11
N LEU A 216 -6.26 9.59 0.44
CA LEU A 216 -5.14 9.01 1.17
C LEU A 216 -5.73 8.18 2.33
N LEU A 217 -6.11 6.93 2.06
CA LEU A 217 -6.47 5.98 3.10
C LEU A 217 -5.17 5.58 3.78
N LEU A 218 -4.93 6.18 4.94
CA LEU A 218 -3.88 5.76 5.84
C LEU A 218 -4.32 4.41 6.42
N LEU A 219 -3.92 3.33 5.76
CA LEU A 219 -4.27 1.97 6.19
C LEU A 219 -3.57 1.67 7.52
N THR A 220 -4.28 1.86 8.64
CA THR A 220 -4.01 1.14 9.88
C THR A 220 -5.14 0.18 10.25
N ARG A 221 -6.32 0.28 9.62
CA ARG A 221 -7.39 -0.73 9.63
C ARG A 221 -8.26 -0.67 8.37
N TRP A 222 -8.64 -1.85 7.85
CA TRP A 222 -9.87 -2.07 7.07
C TRP A 222 -10.74 -3.01 7.91
N ALA A 223 -11.56 -2.45 8.79
CA ALA A 223 -12.58 -3.16 9.57
C ALA A 223 -13.49 -2.16 10.28
N SER A 224 -14.46 -1.63 9.54
CA SER A 224 -15.84 -1.33 9.97
C SER A 224 -16.51 -0.56 8.84
N SER A 225 -17.12 -1.30 7.92
CA SER A 225 -18.38 -0.83 7.37
C SER A 225 -19.36 -0.85 8.54
N ASP A 226 -19.91 0.31 8.86
CA ASP A 226 -20.97 0.46 9.84
C ASP A 226 -22.11 -0.52 9.53
N CYS A 227 -22.44 -1.35 10.53
CA CYS A 227 -23.81 -1.74 10.84
C CYS A 227 -24.18 -1.06 12.15
#